data_AF-A0A2H3ECD4-F1
#
_entry.id   AF-A0A2H3ECD4-F1
#
_cell.length_a   1.000
_cell.length_b   1.000
_cell.length_c   1.000
_cell.angle_alpha   90.00
_cell.angle_beta   90.00
_cell.angle_gamma   90.00
#
_symmetry.space_group_name_H-M   'P 1'
#
loop_
_entity.id
_entity.type
_entity.pdbx_description
1 polymer ?
#
loop_
_entity_poly.entity_id
_entity_poly.type
_entity_poly.pdbx_seq_one_letter_code
_entity_poly.pdbx_strand_id
1 'polypeptide(L)'
;MASNKPPPYYILFSNSSLSPAPSATLGHPTIQYHYADDSPLSLLPQHPQEHVLLLDYDPSSSAPPTVKSISKNMSVTGLKIEDAPGVAAVDEGGAKRAEKMFIIETTMLENRNADHEDKSPHAILSEFKHKNAILRRGLVYPETSKAGSTTNLSPTGNSPLRSDG
;
A
#
# COMPACT_ATOMS: atom_id res chain seq x y z
N MET A 1 -22.81 -10.35 -14.38
CA MET A 1 -23.01 -9.12 -15.15
C MET A 1 -21.69 -8.37 -15.15
N ALA A 2 -21.08 -8.14 -16.31
CA ALA A 2 -19.84 -7.37 -16.38
C ALA A 2 -20.12 -5.90 -16.03
N SER A 3 -19.41 -5.36 -15.04
CA SER A 3 -19.51 -3.94 -14.71
C SER A 3 -19.02 -3.09 -15.89
N ASN A 4 -19.79 -2.10 -16.30
CA ASN A 4 -19.45 -1.21 -17.42
C ASN A 4 -18.40 -0.13 -17.06
N LYS A 5 -17.55 -0.38 -16.05
CA LYS A 5 -16.48 0.53 -15.63
C LYS A 5 -15.15 0.03 -16.19
N PRO A 6 -14.34 0.90 -16.82
CA PRO A 6 -13.03 0.50 -17.33
C PRO A 6 -12.10 0.15 -16.16
N PRO A 7 -11.17 -0.80 -16.35
CA PRO A 7 -10.22 -1.17 -15.31
C PRO A 7 -9.20 -0.03 -15.05
N PRO A 8 -8.50 -0.04 -13.90
CA PRO A 8 -7.49 0.95 -13.56
C PRO A 8 -6.36 1.02 -14.59
N TYR A 9 -6.09 2.20 -15.15
CA TYR A 9 -5.09 2.38 -16.20
C TYR A 9 -3.80 3.05 -15.72
N TYR A 10 -3.91 4.06 -14.86
CA TYR A 10 -2.77 4.82 -14.35
C TYR A 10 -2.21 4.14 -13.10
N ILE A 11 -1.31 3.17 -13.30
CA ILE A 11 -0.65 2.45 -12.20
C ILE A 11 0.84 2.78 -12.21
N LEU A 12 1.35 3.17 -11.06
CA LEU A 12 2.75 3.41 -10.77
C LEU A 12 3.18 2.57 -9.57
N PHE A 13 4.45 2.22 -9.50
CA PHE A 13 5.05 1.74 -8.27
C PHE A 13 6.15 2.68 -7.81
N SER A 14 6.24 2.87 -6.50
CA SER A 14 7.31 3.58 -5.81
C SER A 14 8.11 2.56 -5.03
N ASN A 15 9.37 2.33 -5.42
CA ASN A 15 10.26 1.41 -4.73
C ASN A 15 11.23 2.17 -3.85
N SER A 16 11.15 1.92 -2.53
CA SER A 16 12.07 2.46 -1.54
C SER A 16 13.18 1.45 -1.23
N SER A 17 14.44 1.85 -1.50
CA SER A 17 15.61 1.07 -1.07
C SER A 17 15.87 1.28 0.42
N LEU A 18 16.24 0.21 1.12
CA LEU A 18 16.63 0.22 2.54
C LEU A 18 18.09 0.69 2.76
N SER A 19 18.65 1.42 1.80
CA SER A 19 20.02 1.95 1.79
C SER A 19 20.20 3.15 2.75
N PRO A 20 21.42 3.44 3.25
CA PRO A 20 21.71 4.58 4.13
C PRO A 20 21.30 5.95 3.57
N ALA A 21 21.20 6.07 2.24
CA ALA A 21 20.60 7.20 1.55
C ALA A 21 19.23 6.74 1.02
N PRO A 22 18.12 7.02 1.74
CA PRO A 22 16.80 6.59 1.31
C PRO A 22 16.42 7.33 0.03
N SER A 23 16.27 6.59 -1.06
CA SER A 23 15.72 7.08 -2.32
C SER A 23 14.51 6.23 -2.70
N ALA A 24 13.47 6.92 -3.18
CA ALA A 24 12.31 6.28 -3.77
C ALA A 24 12.41 6.45 -5.29
N THR A 25 12.28 5.35 -6.01
CA THR A 25 12.23 5.34 -7.47
C THR A 25 10.80 5.10 -7.91
N LEU A 26 10.28 5.96 -8.79
CA LEU A 26 8.95 5.82 -9.37
C LEU A 26 9.08 5.17 -10.74
N GLY A 27 8.27 4.14 -10.99
CA GLY A 27 8.33 3.37 -12.22
C GLY A 27 6.97 2.93 -12.73
N HIS A 28 6.93 2.58 -14.01
CA HIS A 28 5.77 1.99 -14.66
C HIS A 28 5.89 0.46 -14.66
N PRO A 29 4.91 -0.27 -14.11
CA PRO A 29 4.88 -1.72 -14.25
C PRO A 29 4.34 -2.11 -15.63
N THR A 30 4.61 -3.35 -16.04
CA THR A 30 3.81 -3.98 -17.10
C THR A 30 2.49 -4.41 -16.49
N ILE A 31 1.37 -3.92 -17.02
CA ILE A 31 0.04 -4.17 -16.47
C ILE A 31 -0.61 -5.32 -17.24
N GLN A 32 -1.08 -6.33 -16.51
CA GLN A 32 -1.88 -7.44 -17.03
C GLN A 32 -3.21 -7.47 -16.27
N TYR A 33 -4.31 -7.55 -17.01
CA TYR A 33 -5.65 -7.65 -16.42
C TYR A 33 -6.08 -9.11 -16.43
N HIS A 34 -6.47 -9.59 -15.26
CA HIS A 34 -7.05 -10.92 -15.09
C HIS A 34 -8.47 -10.78 -14.57
N TYR A 35 -9.38 -11.53 -15.18
CA TYR A 35 -10.79 -11.57 -14.82
C TYR A 35 -11.12 -12.86 -14.08
N ALA A 36 -12.32 -12.93 -13.49
CA ALA A 36 -12.72 -14.04 -12.62
C ALA A 36 -12.81 -15.40 -13.35
N ASP A 37 -12.89 -15.38 -14.68
CA ASP A 37 -12.94 -16.52 -15.57
C ASP A 37 -11.56 -16.98 -16.07
N ASP A 38 -10.49 -16.23 -15.79
CA ASP A 38 -9.14 -16.61 -16.14
C ASP A 38 -8.57 -17.70 -15.21
N SER A 39 -7.61 -18.46 -15.73
CA SER A 39 -6.91 -19.49 -14.94
C SER A 39 -6.05 -18.85 -13.85
N PRO A 40 -6.08 -19.34 -12.58
CA PRO A 40 -5.25 -18.79 -11.51
C PRO A 40 -3.74 -18.98 -11.75
N LEU A 41 -3.37 -19.90 -12.64
CA LEU A 41 -1.98 -20.14 -13.02
C LEU A 41 -1.36 -18.98 -13.81
N SER A 42 -2.18 -18.12 -14.43
CA SER A 42 -1.68 -16.95 -15.15
C SER A 42 -1.09 -15.87 -14.22
N LEU A 43 -1.41 -15.92 -12.93
CA LEU A 43 -0.90 -14.99 -11.91
C LEU A 43 0.50 -15.35 -11.42
N LEU A 44 1.04 -16.50 -11.82
CA LEU A 44 2.34 -16.97 -11.37
C LEU A 44 3.46 -16.27 -12.13
N PRO A 45 4.57 -15.92 -11.46
CA PRO A 45 5.76 -15.40 -12.13
C PRO A 45 6.25 -16.37 -13.20
N GLN A 46 6.53 -15.87 -14.40
CA GLN A 46 7.06 -16.67 -15.50
C GLN A 46 8.58 -16.82 -15.42
N HIS A 47 9.24 -15.87 -14.74
CA HIS A 47 10.69 -15.86 -14.57
C HIS A 47 11.10 -15.68 -13.10
N PRO A 48 12.22 -16.29 -12.66
CA PRO A 48 12.68 -16.17 -11.26
C PRO A 48 12.99 -14.74 -10.81
N GLN A 49 13.33 -13.85 -11.74
CA GLN A 49 13.66 -12.45 -11.49
C GLN A 49 12.45 -11.52 -11.59
N GLU A 50 11.27 -12.06 -11.90
CA GLU A 50 10.06 -11.28 -12.03
C GLU A 50 9.50 -10.87 -10.67
N HIS A 51 8.99 -9.65 -10.62
CA HIS A 51 8.36 -9.07 -9.45
C HIS A 51 6.89 -8.83 -9.75
N VAL A 52 6.03 -9.68 -9.21
CA VAL A 52 4.59 -9.63 -9.44
C VAL A 52 3.88 -9.01 -8.24
N LEU A 53 3.05 -8.01 -8.56
CA LEU A 53 2.15 -7.30 -7.67
C LEU A 53 0.73 -7.51 -8.15
N LEU A 54 -0.19 -7.85 -7.25
CA LEU A 54 -1.60 -8.03 -7.55
C LEU A 54 -2.40 -6.88 -6.97
N LEU A 55 -3.07 -6.12 -7.83
CA LEU A 55 -4.07 -5.12 -7.47
C LEU A 55 -5.45 -5.76 -7.60
N ASP A 56 -6.08 -6.07 -6.47
CA ASP A 56 -7.44 -6.58 -6.42
C ASP A 56 -8.42 -5.40 -6.53
N TYR A 57 -9.14 -5.35 -7.64
CA TYR A 57 -10.04 -4.27 -7.99
C TYR A 57 -11.41 -4.83 -8.35
N ASP A 58 -12.39 -4.53 -7.50
CA ASP A 58 -13.80 -4.80 -7.77
C ASP A 58 -14.53 -3.48 -8.08
N PRO A 59 -14.92 -3.23 -9.35
CA PRO A 59 -15.66 -2.03 -9.75
C PRO A 59 -17.08 -1.92 -9.17
N SER A 60 -17.63 -3.04 -8.67
CA SER A 60 -18.93 -3.11 -8.03
C SER A 60 -18.86 -2.91 -6.52
N SER A 61 -17.68 -3.10 -5.92
CA SER A 61 -17.44 -2.86 -4.51
C SER A 61 -17.18 -1.39 -4.22
N SER A 62 -17.67 -0.92 -3.07
CA SER A 62 -17.26 0.36 -2.50
C SER A 62 -15.99 0.27 -1.66
N ALA A 63 -15.49 -0.95 -1.41
CA ALA A 63 -14.25 -1.14 -0.65
C ALA A 63 -13.05 -0.61 -1.45
N PRO A 64 -12.03 -0.05 -0.77
CA PRO A 64 -10.82 0.36 -1.45
C PRO A 64 -10.12 -0.88 -2.03
N PRO A 65 -9.52 -0.77 -3.24
CA PRO A 65 -8.76 -1.86 -3.81
C PRO A 65 -7.57 -2.20 -2.93
N THR A 66 -7.17 -3.47 -2.96
CA THR A 66 -6.06 -3.96 -2.14
C THR A 66 -4.90 -4.39 -3.03
N VAL A 67 -3.67 -4.26 -2.53
CA VAL A 67 -2.49 -4.70 -3.26
C VAL A 67 -1.70 -5.71 -2.45
N LYS A 68 -1.25 -6.77 -3.12
CA LYS A 68 -0.44 -7.83 -2.54
C LYS A 68 0.80 -8.05 -3.39
N SER A 69 1.94 -8.31 -2.75
CA SER A 69 3.12 -8.84 -3.43
C SER A 69 3.12 -10.35 -3.32
N ILE A 70 3.40 -11.05 -4.42
CA ILE A 70 3.75 -12.48 -4.41
C ILE A 70 5.24 -12.70 -4.66
N SER A 71 6.02 -11.62 -4.67
CA SER A 71 7.46 -11.64 -4.90
C SER A 71 8.21 -12.01 -3.63
N LYS A 72 9.30 -12.78 -3.75
CA LYS A 72 10.07 -13.27 -2.59
C LYS A 72 10.80 -12.15 -1.82
N ASN A 73 11.32 -11.16 -2.53
CA ASN A 73 12.22 -10.13 -2.00
C ASN A 73 11.62 -8.71 -2.09
N MET A 74 10.32 -8.58 -2.40
CA MET A 74 9.65 -7.29 -2.52
C MET A 74 8.35 -7.34 -1.75
N SER A 75 8.10 -6.34 -0.92
CA SER A 75 6.89 -6.22 -0.12
C SER A 75 6.17 -4.91 -0.42
N VAL A 76 4.83 -4.94 -0.35
CA VAL A 76 3.98 -3.76 -0.50
C VAL A 76 3.84 -3.10 0.86
N THR A 77 4.14 -1.81 0.94
CA THR A 77 4.05 -1.01 2.16
C THR A 77 2.82 -0.11 2.18
N GLY A 78 2.17 0.09 1.03
CA GLY A 78 0.99 0.94 0.94
C GLY A 78 0.43 1.05 -0.48
N LEU A 79 -0.79 1.58 -0.56
CA LEU A 79 -1.44 1.99 -1.80
C LEU A 79 -1.94 3.42 -1.62
N LYS A 80 -1.54 4.31 -2.54
CA LYS A 80 -2.09 5.65 -2.64
C LYS A 80 -2.95 5.76 -3.88
N ILE A 81 -4.08 6.46 -3.74
CA ILE A 81 -5.01 6.70 -4.82
C ILE A 81 -5.15 8.21 -4.95
N GLU A 82 -4.76 8.73 -6.10
CA GLU A 82 -4.77 10.16 -6.41
C GLU A 82 -5.57 10.39 -7.70
N ASP A 83 -5.96 11.63 -7.98
CA ASP A 83 -6.60 11.96 -9.26
C ASP A 83 -5.55 11.97 -10.36
N ALA A 84 -5.87 11.35 -11.50
CA ALA A 84 -4.91 11.25 -12.59
C ALA A 84 -4.67 12.64 -13.23
N PRO A 85 -3.41 13.01 -13.52
CA PRO A 85 -3.10 14.26 -14.20
C PRO A 85 -3.73 14.25 -15.60
N GLY A 86 -4.46 15.31 -15.94
CA GLY A 86 -5.12 15.49 -17.24
C GLY A 86 -6.62 15.16 -17.28
N VAL A 87 -7.22 14.71 -16.17
CA VAL A 87 -8.67 14.43 -16.09
C VAL A 87 -9.52 15.71 -16.16
N ALA A 88 -8.96 16.88 -15.79
CA ALA A 88 -9.67 18.15 -15.83
C ALA A 88 -9.89 18.74 -17.24
N ALA A 89 -9.34 18.12 -18.30
CA ALA A 89 -9.32 18.71 -19.65
C ALA A 89 -10.22 18.03 -20.69
N VAL A 90 -11.00 16.99 -20.32
CA VAL A 90 -11.85 16.27 -21.27
C VAL A 90 -13.32 16.55 -20.97
N ASP A 91 -13.81 17.64 -21.54
CA ASP A 91 -15.22 17.89 -21.76
C ASP A 91 -15.68 17.18 -23.06
N GLU A 92 -16.92 16.71 -23.07
CA GLU A 92 -17.65 16.08 -24.20
C GLU A 92 -16.96 14.96 -25.03
N GLY A 93 -17.29 13.70 -24.71
CA GLY A 93 -17.37 12.63 -25.73
C GLY A 93 -16.25 11.59 -25.79
N GLY A 94 -15.15 11.78 -25.05
CA GLY A 94 -14.12 10.75 -24.90
C GLY A 94 -14.44 9.81 -23.73
N ALA A 95 -14.43 8.49 -23.95
CA ALA A 95 -14.63 7.50 -22.89
C ALA A 95 -13.83 7.88 -21.63
N LYS A 96 -14.53 8.01 -20.48
CA LYS A 96 -13.97 8.33 -19.16
C LYS A 96 -12.90 7.30 -18.77
N ARG A 97 -11.69 7.46 -19.30
CA ARG A 97 -10.54 6.65 -18.92
C ARG A 97 -10.27 6.95 -17.46
N ALA A 98 -10.04 5.88 -16.69
CA ALA A 98 -9.98 5.86 -15.23
C ALA A 98 -9.48 7.19 -14.62
N GLU A 99 -10.37 7.88 -13.90
CA GLU A 99 -10.13 9.20 -13.29
C GLU A 99 -9.02 9.16 -12.22
N LYS A 100 -8.62 7.97 -11.79
CA LYS A 100 -7.73 7.74 -10.65
C LYS A 100 -6.39 7.13 -11.06
N MET A 101 -5.34 7.61 -10.41
CA MET A 101 -3.99 7.08 -10.41
C MET A 101 -3.74 6.27 -9.14
N PHE A 102 -3.12 5.11 -9.31
CA PHE A 102 -2.78 4.19 -8.24
C PHE A 102 -1.25 4.14 -8.10
N ILE A 103 -0.74 4.53 -6.94
CA ILE A 103 0.69 4.49 -6.62
C ILE A 103 0.90 3.40 -5.58
N ILE A 104 1.52 2.30 -6.00
CA ILE A 104 1.85 1.16 -5.15
C ILE A 104 3.19 1.43 -4.47
N GLU A 105 3.20 1.57 -3.16
CA GLU A 105 4.43 1.73 -2.40
C GLU A 105 5.02 0.35 -2.08
N THR A 106 6.30 0.17 -2.40
CA THR A 106 7.03 -1.08 -2.24
C THR A 106 8.38 -0.86 -1.60
N THR A 107 8.88 -1.92 -0.97
CA THR A 107 10.25 -1.99 -0.47
C THR A 107 10.88 -3.32 -0.86
N MET A 108 12.16 -3.28 -1.25
CA MET A 108 12.93 -4.47 -1.57
C MET A 108 13.84 -4.89 -0.41
N LEU A 109 13.84 -6.18 -0.12
CA LEU A 109 14.79 -6.81 0.79
C LEU A 109 16.12 -6.98 0.06
N GLU A 110 17.03 -6.03 0.26
CA GLU A 110 18.41 -6.19 -0.19
C GLU A 110 19.15 -7.14 0.75
N ASN A 111 19.64 -8.25 0.21
CA ASN A 111 20.42 -9.25 0.94
C ASN A 111 21.86 -8.74 1.09
N ARG A 112 22.07 -7.70 1.92
CA ARG A 112 23.41 -7.15 2.16
C ARG A 112 24.10 -7.97 3.23
N ASN A 113 25.04 -8.81 2.80
CA ASN A 113 26.13 -9.24 3.66
C ASN A 113 26.84 -7.97 4.16
N ALA A 114 26.95 -7.85 5.47
CA ALA A 114 27.35 -6.65 6.17
C ALA A 114 28.82 -6.26 5.91
N ASP A 115 29.06 -5.34 4.97
CA ASP A 115 30.17 -4.38 5.14
C ASP A 115 29.70 -3.31 6.13
N HIS A 116 29.78 -3.65 7.41
CA HIS A 116 29.45 -2.76 8.52
C HIS A 116 30.67 -1.98 9.04
N GLU A 117 31.88 -2.22 8.53
CA GLU A 117 33.10 -1.72 9.18
C GLU A 117 33.32 -0.20 9.05
N ASP A 118 32.74 0.49 8.05
CA ASP A 118 33.03 1.92 7.81
C ASP A 118 31.83 2.88 7.99
N LYS A 119 30.69 2.42 8.54
CA LYS A 119 29.51 3.29 8.68
C LYS A 119 29.61 4.18 9.91
N SER A 120 29.43 5.50 9.72
CA SER A 120 29.35 6.43 10.85
C SER A 120 28.15 6.11 11.76
N PRO A 121 28.23 6.36 13.07
CA PRO A 121 27.13 6.11 14.00
C PRO A 121 25.82 6.81 13.60
N HIS A 122 25.91 8.00 13.02
CA HIS A 122 24.75 8.73 12.52
C HIS A 122 24.08 8.04 11.34
N ALA A 123 24.87 7.48 10.41
CA ALA A 123 24.34 6.73 9.28
C ALA A 123 23.65 5.43 9.73
N ILE A 124 24.18 4.76 10.75
CA ILE A 124 23.57 3.56 11.33
C ILE A 124 22.21 3.90 11.96
N LEU A 125 22.14 5.01 12.73
CA LEU A 125 20.89 5.44 13.37
C LEU A 125 19.84 5.91 12.37
N SER A 126 20.21 6.63 11.32
CA SER A 126 19.27 7.04 10.28
C SER A 126 18.72 5.84 9.53
N GLU A 127 19.58 4.88 9.17
CA GLU A 127 19.21 3.61 8.54
C GLU A 127 18.24 2.81 9.43
N PHE A 128 18.55 2.68 10.72
CA PHE A 128 17.68 2.00 11.68
C PHE A 128 16.31 2.68 11.81
N LYS A 129 16.26 4.01 11.95
CA LYS A 129 15.00 4.77 12.03
C LYS A 129 14.16 4.58 10.78
N HIS A 130 14.79 4.62 9.61
CA HIS A 130 14.12 4.43 8.33
C HIS A 130 13.54 3.02 8.20
N LYS A 131 14.34 1.97 8.50
CA LYS A 131 13.87 0.58 8.51
C LYS A 131 12.70 0.38 9.47
N ASN A 132 12.79 0.93 10.67
CA ASN A 132 11.69 0.85 11.64
C ASN A 132 10.42 1.55 11.16
N ALA A 133 10.54 2.69 10.47
CA ALA A 133 9.39 3.36 9.89
C ALA A 133 8.72 2.50 8.80
N ILE A 134 9.49 1.81 7.96
CA ILE A 134 8.97 0.89 6.95
C ILE A 134 8.29 -0.32 7.58
N LEU A 135 8.92 -0.94 8.58
CA LEU A 135 8.33 -2.06 9.31
C LEU A 135 6.98 -1.67 9.95
N ARG A 136 6.93 -0.50 10.59
CA ARG A 136 5.68 0.02 11.17
C ARG A 136 4.60 0.21 10.12
N ARG A 137 4.94 0.67 8.91
CA ARG A 137 3.98 0.81 7.80
C ARG A 137 3.49 -0.55 7.29
N GLY A 138 4.41 -1.51 7.07
CA GLY A 138 4.05 -2.84 6.57
C GLY A 138 3.24 -3.68 7.57
N LEU A 139 3.37 -3.41 8.87
CA LEU A 139 2.62 -4.09 9.93
C LEU A 139 1.26 -3.42 10.25
N VAL A 140 0.86 -2.36 9.54
CA VAL A 140 -0.50 -1.83 9.66
C VAL A 140 -1.45 -2.79 8.98
N TYR A 141 -2.05 -3.67 9.78
CA TYR A 141 -3.14 -4.52 9.31
C TYR A 141 -4.40 -3.65 9.12
N PRO A 142 -5.13 -3.79 8.01
CA PRO A 142 -6.46 -3.21 7.93
C PRO A 142 -7.29 -3.82 9.05
N GLU A 143 -7.71 -2.98 10.00
CA GLU A 143 -8.66 -3.36 11.05
C GLU A 143 -9.84 -4.06 10.38
N THR A 144 -9.98 -5.37 10.61
CA THR A 144 -11.22 -6.05 10.27
C THR A 144 -12.29 -5.29 11.02
N SER A 145 -13.14 -4.56 10.29
CA SER A 145 -14.20 -3.74 10.85
C SER A 145 -15.17 -4.66 11.59
N LYS A 146 -14.85 -4.94 12.86
CA LYS A 146 -15.72 -5.68 13.75
C LYS A 146 -16.73 -4.66 14.24
N ALA A 147 -17.92 -4.77 13.66
CA ALA A 147 -19.11 -4.08 14.13
C ALA A 147 -19.26 -4.23 15.66
N GLY A 148 -19.62 -3.13 16.31
CA GLY A 148 -20.32 -3.14 17.59
C GLY A 148 -19.45 -3.14 18.85
N SER A 149 -19.19 -1.95 19.37
CA SER A 149 -19.74 -1.52 20.67
C SER A 149 -19.10 -0.20 21.06
N THR A 150 -19.81 0.89 20.77
CA THR A 150 -19.68 2.15 21.49
C THR A 150 -19.95 1.91 22.98
N THR A 151 -18.92 1.97 23.80
CA THR A 151 -19.07 2.41 25.19
C THR A 151 -17.98 3.43 25.48
N ASN A 152 -18.39 4.69 25.36
CA ASN A 152 -17.68 5.83 25.90
C ASN A 152 -17.38 5.57 27.38
N LEU A 153 -16.10 5.47 27.73
CA LEU A 153 -15.63 5.62 29.10
C LEU A 153 -14.95 6.98 29.19
N SER A 154 -15.72 7.99 29.61
CA SER A 154 -15.18 9.23 30.15
C SER A 154 -14.58 8.97 31.55
N PRO A 155 -13.41 9.53 31.87
CA PRO A 155 -12.84 9.43 33.21
C PRO A 155 -13.33 10.56 34.12
N THR A 156 -13.12 10.35 35.43
CA THR A 156 -13.34 11.25 36.60
C THR A 156 -14.77 11.25 37.15
N GLY A 157 -15.08 10.95 38.41
CA GLY A 157 -14.26 10.91 39.63
C GLY A 157 -14.62 12.08 40.55
N ASN A 158 -15.61 11.90 41.45
CA ASN A 158 -15.55 12.35 42.86
C ASN A 158 -16.88 12.14 43.61
N SER A 159 -16.74 11.51 44.78
CA SER A 159 -17.78 11.17 45.76
C SER A 159 -18.32 12.40 46.51
N PRO A 160 -19.60 12.42 46.94
CA PRO A 160 -20.08 13.41 47.91
C PRO A 160 -19.84 12.95 49.35
N LEU A 161 -19.24 13.84 50.16
CA LEU A 161 -19.19 13.72 51.63
C LEU A 161 -20.63 13.72 52.18
N ARG A 162 -20.99 12.66 52.91
CA ARG A 162 -22.18 12.60 53.74
C ARG A 162 -21.85 13.20 55.12
N SER A 163 -22.44 14.35 55.42
CA SER A 163 -22.56 14.88 56.77
C SER A 163 -23.78 14.24 57.43
N ASP A 164 -23.62 13.60 58.58
CA ASP A 164 -24.68 13.48 59.57
C ASP A 164 -24.02 13.53 60.96
N GLY A 165 -24.45 14.52 61.72
CA GLY A 165 -24.34 14.63 63.17
C GLY A 165 -25.74 14.81 63.73
#